data_AF-A0A6N2L572-F1
#
_entry.id   AF-A0A6N2L572-F1
#
_cell.length_a   1.000
_cell.length_b   1.000
_cell.length_c   1.000
_cell.angle_alpha   90.00
_cell.angle_beta   90.00
_cell.angle_gamma   90.00
#
_symmetry.space_group_name_H-M   'P 1'
#
loop_
_entity.id
_entity.type
_entity.pdbx_description
1 polymer ?
#
loop_
_entity_poly.entity_id
_entity_poly.type
_entity_poly.pdbx_seq_one_letter_code
_entity_poly.pdbx_strand_id
1 'polypeptide(L)'
;MVKKACQSEKKFFFLIGKLLLEHWNSASLSTEGIMKHQGIKTPTICNIFDTEGELAAAVASVEAVEKFLTSSWIQQSKQNIFSAPVMMVDANLSLPALKASCQLAAESNTPVWFEPVSVAKSRRIVSVVKYVVLPH
;
A
#
# COMPACT_ATOMS: atom_id res chain seq x y z
N MET A 1 -31.53 3.23 14.51
CA MET A 1 -30.21 3.04 15.13
C MET A 1 -29.10 2.70 14.14
N VAL A 2 -29.32 1.81 13.16
CA VAL A 2 -28.31 1.38 12.16
C VAL A 2 -27.71 2.51 11.30
N LYS A 3 -28.50 3.52 10.90
CA LYS A 3 -28.00 4.64 10.07
C LYS A 3 -27.01 5.56 10.81
N LYS A 4 -27.12 5.73 12.14
CA LYS A 4 -26.19 6.56 12.93
C LYS A 4 -24.80 5.90 13.04
N ALA A 5 -24.75 4.57 13.20
CA ALA A 5 -23.49 3.82 13.24
C ALA A 5 -22.72 3.87 11.90
N CYS A 6 -23.42 3.83 10.77
CA CYS A 6 -22.79 3.93 9.44
C CYS A 6 -22.22 5.34 9.15
N GLN A 7 -22.84 6.40 9.68
CA GLN A 7 -22.32 7.77 9.55
C GLN A 7 -21.09 8.03 10.44
N SER A 8 -21.03 7.46 11.65
CA SER A 8 -19.83 7.54 12.50
C SER A 8 -18.65 6.79 11.89
N GLU A 9 -18.91 5.66 11.22
CA GLU A 9 -17.87 4.84 10.58
C GLU A 9 -17.17 5.58 9.42
N LYS A 10 -17.93 6.27 8.54
CA LYS A 10 -17.34 7.06 7.44
C LYS A 10 -16.46 8.21 7.94
N LYS A 11 -16.88 8.88 9.02
CA LYS A 11 -16.09 9.95 9.65
C LYS A 11 -14.80 9.43 10.28
N PHE A 12 -14.85 8.23 10.87
CA PHE A 12 -13.69 7.61 11.50
C PHE A 12 -12.55 7.37 10.50
N PHE A 13 -12.81 6.69 9.38
CA PHE A 13 -11.76 6.42 8.38
C PHE A 13 -11.19 7.68 7.74
N PHE A 14 -12.02 8.70 7.51
CA PHE A 14 -11.56 10.01 7.03
C PHE A 14 -10.61 10.69 8.02
N LEU A 15 -10.92 10.62 9.32
CA LEU A 15 -10.09 11.19 10.38
C LEU A 15 -8.72 10.51 10.45
N ILE A 16 -8.66 9.18 10.37
CA ILE A 16 -7.39 8.43 10.38
C ILE A 16 -6.49 8.83 9.20
N GLY A 17 -7.05 8.93 7.99
CA GLY A 17 -6.30 9.41 6.82
C GLY A 17 -5.72 10.81 7.01
N LYS A 18 -6.49 11.72 7.62
CA LYS A 18 -6.02 13.07 7.94
C LYS A 18 -4.87 13.05 8.94
N LEU A 19 -4.98 12.29 10.04
CA LEU A 19 -3.94 12.19 11.06
C LEU A 19 -2.63 11.62 10.50
N LEU A 20 -2.71 10.60 9.63
CA LEU A 20 -1.52 10.05 8.95
C LEU A 20 -0.84 11.11 8.07
N LEU A 21 -1.62 11.91 7.33
CA LEU A 21 -1.08 12.97 6.48
C LEU A 21 -0.47 14.12 7.29
N GLU A 22 -1.08 14.50 8.42
CA GLU A 22 -0.52 15.52 9.32
C GLU A 22 0.83 15.08 9.88
N HIS A 23 0.94 13.82 10.31
CA HIS A 23 2.22 13.27 10.75
C HIS A 23 3.25 13.19 9.61
N TRP A 24 2.84 12.74 8.42
CA TRP A 24 3.72 12.69 7.24
C TRP A 24 4.28 14.07 6.87
N ASN A 25 3.44 15.11 6.92
CA ASN A 25 3.84 16.48 6.66
C ASN A 25 4.83 17.00 7.72
N SER A 26 4.68 16.59 8.99
CA SER A 26 5.63 16.95 10.04
C SER A 26 7.05 16.39 9.79
N ALA A 27 7.14 15.27 9.05
CA ALA A 27 8.40 14.70 8.58
C ALA A 27 8.93 15.35 7.29
N SER A 28 8.24 16.36 6.74
CA SER A 28 8.63 17.08 5.51
C SER A 28 8.78 16.19 4.27
N LEU A 29 8.04 15.09 4.23
CA LEU A 29 8.00 14.18 3.07
C LEU A 29 6.93 14.63 2.06
N SER A 30 7.22 14.43 0.77
CA SER A 30 6.26 14.76 -0.30
C SER A 30 5.01 13.87 -0.22
N THR A 31 3.85 14.43 -0.57
CA THR A 31 2.57 13.70 -0.68
C THR A 31 2.09 13.55 -2.12
N GLU A 32 2.92 13.90 -3.11
CA GLU A 32 2.55 13.90 -4.54
C GLU A 32 2.16 12.50 -5.05
N GLY A 33 2.83 11.44 -4.55
CA GLY A 33 2.50 10.05 -4.88
C GLY A 33 1.34 9.44 -4.09
N ILE A 34 0.71 10.18 -3.17
CA ILE A 34 -0.33 9.66 -2.27
C ILE A 34 -1.73 9.95 -2.83
N MET A 35 -2.45 8.90 -3.23
CA MET A 35 -3.85 9.00 -3.64
C MET A 35 -4.73 9.43 -2.46
N LYS A 36 -5.47 10.53 -2.64
CA LYS A 36 -6.43 11.07 -1.66
C LYS A 36 -7.78 11.23 -2.33
N HIS A 37 -8.82 10.56 -1.83
CA HIS A 37 -10.16 10.67 -2.38
C HIS A 37 -11.22 10.41 -1.31
N GLN A 38 -12.27 11.24 -1.27
CA GLN A 38 -13.34 11.17 -0.26
C GLN A 38 -14.11 9.84 -0.27
N GLY A 39 -14.12 9.15 -1.41
CA GLY A 39 -14.74 7.83 -1.57
C GLY A 39 -13.86 6.64 -1.14
N ILE A 40 -12.61 6.88 -0.74
CA ILE A 40 -11.67 5.82 -0.37
C ILE A 40 -11.52 5.80 1.15
N LYS A 41 -11.83 4.65 1.77
CA LYS A 41 -11.54 4.43 3.19
C LYS A 41 -10.04 4.16 3.35
N THR A 42 -9.38 4.91 4.23
CA THR A 42 -7.98 4.67 4.58
C THR A 42 -7.82 3.23 5.11
N PRO A 43 -6.87 2.44 4.59
CA PRO A 43 -6.58 1.11 5.11
C PRO A 43 -6.33 1.13 6.63
N THR A 44 -6.89 0.17 7.36
CA THR A 44 -6.72 0.09 8.81
C THR A 44 -6.67 -1.36 9.25
N ILE A 45 -5.82 -1.66 10.22
CA ILE A 45 -5.71 -2.98 10.84
C ILE A 45 -5.88 -2.79 12.34
N CYS A 46 -6.78 -3.56 12.94
CA CYS A 46 -6.97 -3.64 14.39
C CYS A 46 -6.31 -4.95 14.86
N ASN A 47 -5.22 -4.83 15.62
CA ASN A 47 -4.51 -5.96 16.20
C ASN A 47 -4.85 -6.05 17.69
N ILE A 48 -5.10 -7.27 18.15
CA ILE A 48 -5.31 -7.62 19.55
C ILE A 48 -4.16 -8.54 19.94
N PHE A 49 -3.42 -8.16 20.97
CA PHE A 49 -2.27 -8.91 21.47
C PHE A 49 -2.67 -9.67 22.74
N ASP A 50 -2.04 -10.81 22.97
CA ASP A 50 -2.17 -11.55 24.23
C ASP A 50 -1.26 -10.95 25.33
N THR A 51 -1.22 -11.62 26.49
CA THR A 51 -0.41 -11.18 27.65
C THR A 51 1.09 -11.29 27.41
N GLU A 52 1.53 -12.09 26.43
CA GLU A 52 2.93 -12.27 26.07
C GLU A 52 3.36 -11.25 24.99
N GLY A 53 2.42 -10.48 24.44
CA GLY A 53 2.66 -9.52 23.37
C GLY A 53 2.57 -10.12 21.96
N GLU A 54 2.14 -11.38 21.84
CA GLU A 54 1.95 -12.04 20.55
C GLU A 54 0.59 -11.68 19.95
N LEU A 55 0.48 -11.73 18.62
CA LEU A 55 -0.76 -11.37 17.93
C LEU A 55 -1.84 -12.45 18.14
N ALA A 56 -2.80 -12.19 19.02
CA ALA A 56 -3.91 -13.08 19.31
C ALA A 56 -5.02 -13.04 18.24
N ALA A 57 -5.33 -11.84 17.74
CA ALA A 57 -6.32 -11.65 16.67
C ALA A 57 -6.06 -10.38 15.87
N ALA A 58 -6.50 -10.35 14.61
CA ALA A 58 -6.43 -9.17 13.77
C ALA A 58 -7.65 -9.04 12.86
N VAL A 59 -8.13 -7.81 12.67
CA VAL A 59 -9.12 -7.45 11.66
C VAL A 59 -8.50 -6.42 10.72
N ALA A 60 -8.34 -6.79 9.45
CA ALA A 60 -7.72 -5.96 8.42
C ALA A 60 -8.76 -5.46 7.41
N SER A 61 -8.93 -4.13 7.33
CA SER A 61 -9.66 -3.44 6.27
C SER A 61 -8.66 -2.74 5.35
N VAL A 62 -8.04 -3.50 4.44
CA VAL A 62 -6.95 -3.04 3.57
C VAL A 62 -7.26 -3.10 2.08
N GLU A 63 -8.50 -3.45 1.72
CA GLU A 63 -8.96 -3.63 0.33
C GLU A 63 -8.80 -2.40 -0.55
N ALA A 64 -8.73 -1.21 0.04
CA ALA A 64 -8.56 0.04 -0.70
C ALA A 64 -7.25 0.06 -1.50
N VAL A 65 -6.17 -0.54 -0.98
CA VAL A 65 -4.89 -0.63 -1.70
C VAL A 65 -5.07 -1.41 -3.00
N GLU A 66 -5.70 -2.59 -2.92
CA GLU A 66 -5.91 -3.47 -4.07
C GLU A 66 -6.86 -2.88 -5.11
N LYS A 67 -7.87 -2.14 -4.66
CA LYS A 67 -8.92 -1.56 -5.50
C LYS A 67 -8.49 -0.26 -6.18
N PHE A 68 -7.75 0.60 -5.47
CA PHE A 68 -7.53 1.99 -5.91
C PHE A 68 -6.09 2.31 -6.32
N LEU A 69 -5.07 1.59 -5.84
CA LEU A 69 -3.71 1.74 -6.38
C LEU A 69 -3.58 0.94 -7.69
N THR A 70 -4.23 1.44 -8.73
CA THR A 70 -4.30 0.82 -10.04
C THR A 70 -3.01 1.02 -10.84
N SER A 71 -2.83 0.23 -11.89
CA SER A 71 -1.75 0.42 -12.86
C SER A 71 -1.74 1.82 -13.47
N SER A 72 -2.91 2.41 -13.74
CA SER A 72 -3.03 3.77 -14.29
C SER A 72 -2.61 4.85 -13.30
N TRP A 73 -2.84 4.65 -11.99
CA TRP A 73 -2.33 5.54 -10.97
C TRP A 73 -0.80 5.48 -10.89
N ILE A 74 -0.25 4.26 -10.87
CA ILE A 74 1.19 4.02 -10.76
C ILE A 74 1.97 4.63 -11.94
N GLN A 75 1.41 4.59 -13.15
CA GLN A 75 2.03 5.21 -14.33
C GLN A 75 2.28 6.72 -14.18
N GLN A 76 1.52 7.41 -13.34
CA GLN A 76 1.74 8.85 -13.08
C GLN A 76 3.08 9.10 -12.39
N SER A 77 3.61 8.12 -11.66
CA SER A 77 4.92 8.18 -10.99
C SER A 77 6.06 7.63 -11.84
N LYS A 78 5.88 7.46 -13.16
CA LYS A 78 6.88 6.87 -14.06
C LYS A 78 8.26 7.53 -13.94
N GLN A 79 8.32 8.86 -13.95
CA GLN A 79 9.59 9.59 -13.87
C GLN A 79 10.28 9.38 -12.51
N ASN A 80 9.51 9.26 -11.43
CA ASN A 80 10.03 9.00 -10.10
C ASN A 80 10.61 7.57 -10.03
N ILE A 81 9.93 6.59 -10.63
CA ILE A 81 10.43 5.20 -10.70
C ILE A 81 11.71 5.12 -11.51
N PHE A 82 11.79 5.85 -12.63
CA PHE A 82 12.95 5.84 -13.53
C PHE A 82 14.20 6.46 -12.91
N SER A 83 14.03 7.44 -12.04
CA SER A 83 15.12 8.12 -11.35
C SER A 83 15.45 7.52 -9.98
N ALA A 84 14.64 6.58 -9.49
CA ALA A 84 14.86 5.96 -8.20
C ALA A 84 16.07 5.01 -8.22
N PRO A 85 16.93 5.01 -7.18
CA PRO A 85 18.01 4.04 -7.06
C PRO A 85 17.50 2.62 -6.78
N VAL A 86 16.27 2.50 -6.25
CA VAL A 86 15.56 1.25 -5.98
C VAL A 86 14.07 1.54 -5.91
N MET A 87 13.24 0.62 -6.39
CA MET A 87 11.79 0.66 -6.20
C MET A 87 11.38 -0.47 -5.26
N MET A 88 10.78 -0.13 -4.12
CA MET A 88 10.16 -1.11 -3.23
C MET A 88 8.67 -1.24 -3.56
N VAL A 89 8.19 -2.48 -3.66
CA VAL A 89 6.76 -2.80 -3.79
C VAL A 89 6.39 -3.83 -2.75
N ASP A 90 5.23 -3.69 -2.13
CA ASP A 90 4.71 -4.69 -1.21
C ASP A 90 3.63 -5.55 -1.87
N ALA A 91 3.37 -6.72 -1.29
CA ALA A 91 2.36 -7.64 -1.76
C ALA A 91 0.92 -7.16 -1.47
N ASN A 92 0.70 -5.98 -0.87
CA ASN A 92 -0.64 -5.41 -0.73
C ASN A 92 -1.19 -4.92 -2.06
N LEU A 93 -0.34 -4.57 -3.02
CA LEU A 93 -0.74 -4.25 -4.39
C LEU A 93 -1.44 -5.44 -5.07
N SER A 94 -2.44 -5.15 -5.91
CA SER A 94 -3.09 -6.15 -6.75
C SER A 94 -2.14 -6.69 -7.82
N LEU A 95 -2.42 -7.88 -8.38
CA LEU A 95 -1.55 -8.47 -9.41
C LEU A 95 -1.32 -7.55 -10.63
N PRO A 96 -2.34 -6.85 -11.19
CA PRO A 96 -2.11 -5.90 -12.28
C PRO A 96 -1.24 -4.71 -11.87
N ALA A 97 -1.42 -4.20 -10.64
CA ALA A 97 -0.62 -3.10 -10.11
C ALA A 97 0.85 -3.52 -9.92
N LEU A 98 1.10 -4.66 -9.27
CA LEU A 98 2.43 -5.25 -9.09
C LEU A 98 3.16 -5.42 -10.43
N LYS A 99 2.49 -6.01 -11.42
CA LYS A 99 3.08 -6.22 -12.76
C LYS A 99 3.43 -4.90 -13.42
N ALA A 100 2.51 -3.92 -13.38
CA ALA A 100 2.73 -2.61 -13.98
C ALA A 100 3.90 -1.88 -13.31
N SER A 101 4.01 -1.90 -11.99
CA SER A 101 5.15 -1.35 -11.26
C SER A 101 6.46 -1.99 -11.71
N CYS A 102 6.54 -3.33 -11.68
CA CYS A 102 7.76 -4.05 -12.02
C CYS A 102 8.17 -3.87 -13.49
N GLN A 103 7.21 -3.80 -14.41
CA GLN A 103 7.48 -3.51 -15.82
C GLN A 103 8.03 -2.10 -16.02
N LEU A 104 7.46 -1.10 -15.34
CA LEU A 104 7.98 0.27 -15.40
C LEU A 104 9.41 0.36 -14.85
N ALA A 105 9.70 -0.31 -13.73
CA ALA A 105 11.07 -0.34 -13.20
C ALA A 105 12.04 -1.03 -14.17
N ALA A 106 11.63 -2.13 -14.80
CA ALA A 106 12.44 -2.83 -15.78
C ALA A 106 12.75 -1.98 -17.04
N GLU A 107 11.86 -1.07 -17.46
CA GLU A 107 12.11 -0.14 -18.58
C GLU A 107 13.32 0.78 -18.34
N SER A 108 13.68 1.03 -17.08
CA SER A 108 14.78 1.92 -16.67
C SER A 108 15.90 1.20 -15.92
N ASN A 109 15.84 -0.14 -15.83
CA ASN A 109 16.72 -0.97 -15.00
C ASN A 109 16.74 -0.57 -13.52
N THR A 110 15.66 0.02 -13.00
CA THR A 110 15.51 0.30 -11.57
C THR A 110 15.38 -1.02 -10.81
N PRO A 111 16.27 -1.34 -9.84
CA PRO A 111 16.16 -2.55 -9.04
C PRO A 111 14.85 -2.60 -8.26
N VAL A 112 14.22 -3.78 -8.19
CA VAL A 112 12.94 -3.97 -7.49
C VAL A 112 13.14 -4.81 -6.23
N TRP A 113 12.76 -4.26 -5.07
CA TRP A 113 12.60 -4.98 -3.81
C TRP A 113 11.13 -5.33 -3.61
N PHE A 114 10.81 -6.62 -3.57
CA PHE A 114 9.48 -7.13 -3.20
C PHE A 114 9.36 -7.45 -1.69
N GLU A 115 8.40 -6.83 -1.01
CA GLU A 115 8.04 -7.12 0.38
C GLU A 115 6.79 -8.04 0.43
N PRO A 116 6.87 -9.25 1.01
CA PRO A 116 5.82 -10.26 0.91
C PRO A 116 4.57 -10.03 1.78
N VAL A 117 4.58 -9.12 2.75
CA VAL A 117 3.51 -8.73 3.69
C VAL A 117 3.03 -9.84 4.63
N SER A 118 2.56 -10.96 4.06
CA SER A 118 1.99 -12.10 4.78
C SER A 118 2.15 -13.39 3.99
N VAL A 119 2.00 -14.53 4.65
CA VAL A 119 2.08 -15.85 4.00
C VAL A 119 1.14 -15.96 2.80
N ALA A 120 -0.09 -15.42 2.91
CA ALA A 120 -1.07 -15.49 1.82
C ALA A 120 -0.69 -14.57 0.65
N LYS A 121 -0.24 -13.35 0.92
CA LYS A 121 0.07 -12.35 -0.12
C LYS A 121 1.43 -12.58 -0.78
N SER A 122 2.38 -13.22 -0.08
CA SER A 122 3.70 -13.55 -0.61
C SER A 122 3.64 -14.28 -1.94
N ARG A 123 2.64 -15.15 -2.14
CA ARG A 123 2.40 -15.91 -3.39
C ARG A 123 2.26 -15.03 -4.63
N ARG A 124 1.94 -13.74 -4.49
CA ARG A 124 1.88 -12.79 -5.61
C ARG A 124 3.23 -12.62 -6.31
N ILE A 125 4.35 -12.92 -5.63
CA ILE A 125 5.71 -12.91 -6.19
C ILE A 125 5.83 -13.76 -7.46
N VAL A 126 5.10 -14.88 -7.55
CA VAL A 126 5.13 -15.79 -8.70
C VAL A 126 4.90 -15.05 -10.03
N SER A 127 4.10 -13.99 -10.00
CA SER A 127 3.76 -13.21 -11.20
C SER A 127 4.82 -12.18 -11.63
N VAL A 128 5.78 -11.86 -10.75
CA VAL A 128 6.76 -10.78 -10.92
C VAL A 128 8.20 -11.15 -10.57
N VAL A 129 8.47 -12.39 -10.13
CA VAL A 129 9.78 -12.83 -9.64
C VAL A 129 10.94 -12.52 -10.59
N LYS A 130 10.70 -12.59 -11.91
CA LYS A 130 11.70 -12.28 -12.94
C LYS A 130 12.17 -10.82 -12.97
N TYR A 131 11.45 -9.92 -12.29
CA TYR A 131 11.79 -8.50 -12.18
C TYR A 131 12.40 -8.15 -10.82
N VAL A 132 12.34 -9.04 -9.84
CA VAL A 132 12.81 -8.79 -8.47
C VAL A 132 14.30 -9.10 -8.40
N VAL A 133 15.07 -8.15 -7.88
CA VAL A 133 16.51 -8.30 -7.71
C VAL A 133 16.77 -8.62 -6.24
N LEU A 134 17.47 -9.71 -5.96
CA LEU A 134 17.98 -9.97 -4.61
C LEU A 134 19.27 -9.14 -4.45
N PRO A 135 19.41 -8.30 -3.41
CA PRO A 135 20.68 -7.67 -3.13
C PRO A 135 21.73 -8.76 -2.89
N HIS A 136 22.83 -8.70 -3.65
CA HIS A 136 24.04 -9.50 -3.42
C HIS A 136 24.87 -8.91 -2.30
#